data_AF-A5ZW50-F1
#
_entry.id   AF-A5ZW50-F1
#
_cell.length_a   1.000
_cell.length_b   1.000
_cell.length_c   1.000
_cell.angle_alpha   90.00
_cell.angle_beta   90.00
_cell.angle_gamma   90.00
#
_symmetry.space_group_name_H-M   'P 1'
#
loop_
_entity.id
_entity.type
_entity.pdbx_description
1 polymer ?
#
loop_
_entity_poly.entity_id
_entity_poly.type
_entity_poly.pdbx_seq_one_letter_code
_entity_poly.pdbx_strand_id
1 'polypeptide(L)' 'MNKEKEVEAYLKGVLPEEQKLKYEIAQELGILDKVLESGWKSLSAKETGRIGGLLASKRKEEKDM' A
#
# COMPACT_ATOMS: atom_id res chain seq x y z
N MET A 1 -7.25 -17.76 -2.57
CA MET A 1 -7.51 -17.74 -1.12
C MET A 1 -6.39 -17.04 -0.33
N ASN A 2 -5.92 -15.84 -0.74
CA ASN A 2 -4.87 -15.11 -0.01
C ASN A 2 -5.14 -13.59 0.05
N LYS A 3 -6.35 -13.15 -0.30
CA LYS A 3 -6.72 -11.72 -0.28
C LYS A 3 -6.97 -11.25 1.17
N GLU A 4 -7.51 -12.13 2.01
CA GLU A 4 -7.91 -11.83 3.38
C GLU A 4 -6.72 -11.65 4.33
N LYS A 5 -5.61 -12.38 4.13
CA LYS A 5 -4.48 -12.36 5.08
C LYS A 5 -3.74 -11.02 5.12
N GLU A 6 -3.63 -10.32 4.00
CA GLU A 6 -2.89 -9.05 3.96
C GLU A 6 -3.70 -7.89 4.52
N VAL A 7 -5.00 -7.82 4.17
CA VAL A 7 -5.94 -6.87 4.76
C VAL A 7 -6.12 -7.13 6.25
N GLU A 8 -6.23 -8.39 6.67
CA GLU A 8 -6.30 -8.74 8.08
C GLU A 8 -5.01 -8.36 8.84
N ALA A 9 -3.84 -8.53 8.24
CA ALA A 9 -2.58 -8.08 8.82
C ALA A 9 -2.52 -6.55 8.96
N TYR A 10 -3.10 -5.79 8.02
CA TYR A 10 -3.23 -4.34 8.12
C TYR A 10 -4.11 -3.95 9.31
N LEU A 11 -5.30 -4.55 9.41
CA LEU A 11 -6.24 -4.30 10.50
C LEU A 11 -5.69 -4.70 11.86
N LYS A 12 -4.89 -5.78 11.93
CA LYS A 12 -4.18 -6.22 13.14
C LYS A 12 -2.95 -5.37 13.46
N GLY A 13 -2.55 -4.43 12.59
CA GLY A 13 -1.37 -3.58 12.78
C GLY A 13 -0.03 -4.32 12.70
N VAL A 14 -0.04 -5.59 12.30
CA VAL A 14 1.14 -6.47 12.22
C VAL A 14 1.85 -6.39 10.87
N LEU A 15 1.40 -5.51 9.98
CA LEU A 15 2.10 -5.29 8.72
C LEU A 15 3.48 -4.65 8.95
N PRO A 16 4.48 -5.08 8.14
CA PRO A 16 5.76 -4.39 8.12
C PRO A 16 5.58 -2.95 7.61
N GLU A 17 6.50 -2.07 8.01
CA GLU A 17 6.44 -0.64 7.69
C GLU A 17 6.29 -0.38 6.19
N GLU A 18 7.00 -1.15 5.35
CA GLU A 18 6.88 -1.07 3.91
C GLU A 18 5.45 -1.28 3.40
N GLN A 19 4.72 -2.22 3.99
CA GLN A 19 3.33 -2.47 3.62
C GLN A 19 2.44 -1.37 4.19
N LYS A 20 2.65 -0.94 5.44
CA LYS A 20 1.90 0.18 6.05
C LYS A 20 1.99 1.44 5.19
N LEU A 21 3.19 1.80 4.73
CA LEU A 21 3.43 2.91 3.81
C LEU A 21 2.61 2.81 2.52
N LYS A 22 2.49 1.62 1.93
CA LYS A 22 1.64 1.42 0.73
C LYS A 22 0.18 1.72 1.05
N TYR A 23 -0.33 1.22 2.18
CA TYR A 23 -1.71 1.48 2.61
C TYR A 23 -1.95 2.96 2.93
N GLU A 24 -0.98 3.65 3.57
CA GLU A 24 -1.06 5.11 3.78
C GLU A 24 -1.10 5.87 2.46
N ILE A 25 -0.24 5.53 1.50
CA ILE A 25 -0.26 6.17 0.17
C ILE A 25 -1.57 5.88 -0.54
N ALA A 26 -2.10 4.65 -0.45
CA ALA A 26 -3.40 4.30 -1.01
C ALA A 26 -4.54 5.11 -0.35
N GLN A 27 -4.42 5.39 0.95
CA GLN A 27 -5.34 6.26 1.69
C GLN A 27 -5.26 7.71 1.20
N GLU A 28 -4.06 8.26 1.06
CA GLU A 28 -3.85 9.62 0.52
C GLU A 28 -4.38 9.75 -0.92
N LEU A 29 -4.28 8.68 -1.71
CA LEU A 29 -4.79 8.63 -3.07
C LEU A 29 -6.30 8.35 -3.16
N GLY A 30 -6.98 8.06 -2.04
CA GLY A 30 -8.41 7.76 -2.00
C GLY A 30 -8.79 6.42 -2.65
N ILE A 31 -7.83 5.51 -2.78
CA ILE A 31 -8.03 4.16 -3.35
C ILE A 31 -7.91 3.06 -2.28
N LEU A 32 -7.77 3.42 -1.01
CA LEU A 32 -7.66 2.49 0.10
C LEU A 32 -8.86 1.54 0.16
N ASP A 33 -10.09 2.05 0.10
CA ASP A 33 -11.30 1.21 0.13
C ASP A 33 -11.28 0.15 -0.96
N LYS A 34 -10.90 0.55 -2.19
CA LYS A 34 -10.75 -0.35 -3.33
C LYS A 34 -9.66 -1.41 -3.11
N VAL A 35 -8.55 -1.05 -2.46
CA VAL A 35 -7.50 -2.00 -2.08
C VAL A 35 -7.98 -2.96 -0.99
N LEU A 36 -8.74 -2.49 0.00
CA LEU A 36 -9.27 -3.32 1.07
C LEU A 36 -10.33 -4.31 0.56
N GLU A 37 -11.22 -3.86 -0.34
CA GLU A 37 -12.30 -4.68 -0.89
C GLU A 37 -11.84 -5.57 -2.04
N SER A 38 -11.13 -5.00 -3.01
CA SER A 38 -10.79 -5.66 -4.28
C SER A 38 -9.32 -6.10 -4.36
N GLY A 39 -8.47 -5.67 -3.43
CA GLY A 39 -7.04 -5.97 -3.39
C GLY A 39 -6.21 -5.12 -4.35
N TRP A 40 -4.89 -5.11 -4.16
CA TRP A 40 -3.93 -4.41 -5.04
C TRP A 40 -4.03 -4.83 -6.51
N LYS A 41 -4.46 -6.07 -6.79
CA LYS A 41 -4.65 -6.58 -8.15
C LYS A 41 -5.78 -5.89 -8.93
N SER A 42 -6.67 -5.17 -8.24
CA SER A 42 -7.76 -4.41 -8.85
C SER A 42 -7.34 -3.01 -9.32
N LEU A 43 -6.14 -2.57 -8.94
CA LEU A 43 -5.62 -1.28 -9.32
C LEU A 43 -5.09 -1.31 -10.75
N SER A 44 -5.30 -0.21 -11.46
CA SER A 44 -4.69 0.04 -12.76
C SER A 44 -3.18 0.26 -12.64
N ALA A 45 -2.47 0.09 -13.75
CA ALA A 45 -1.04 0.41 -13.83
C ALA A 45 -0.73 1.86 -13.40
N LYS A 46 -1.66 2.79 -13.61
CA LYS A 46 -1.52 4.20 -13.21
C LYS A 46 -1.62 4.39 -11.70
N GLU A 47 -2.57 3.72 -11.04
CA GLU A 47 -2.72 3.73 -9.58
C GLU A 47 -1.52 3.07 -8.92
N THR A 48 -1.20 1.83 -9.32
CA THR A 48 -0.08 1.06 -8.77
C THR A 48 1.27 1.76 -9.03
N GLY A 49 1.45 2.36 -10.21
CA GLY A 49 2.66 3.12 -10.55
C GLY A 49 2.85 4.37 -9.69
N ARG A 50 1.77 5.08 -9.35
CA ARG A 50 1.83 6.22 -8.42
C ARG A 50 2.24 5.78 -7.02
N ILE A 51 1.64 4.69 -6.51
CA ILE A 51 1.99 4.13 -5.20
C ILE A 51 3.46 3.71 -5.17
N GLY A 52 3.92 3.00 -6.20
CA GLY A 52 5.31 2.55 -6.31
C GLY A 52 6.31 3.72 -6.37
N GLY A 53 5.97 4.79 -7.10
CA GLY A 53 6.80 6.00 -7.17
C GLY A 53 6.93 6.70 -5.81
N LEU A 54 5.80 6.91 -5.12
CA LEU A 54 5.80 7.54 -3.78
C LEU A 54 6.53 6.68 -2.74
N LEU A 55 6.35 5.36 -2.80
CA LEU A 55 7.06 4.42 -1.93
C LEU A 55 8.57 4.46 -2.18
N ALA A 56 9.00 4.55 -3.45
CA ALA A 56 10.42 4.64 -3.79
C ALA A 56 11.05 5.96 -3.32
N SER A 57 10.32 7.08 -3.43
CA SER A 57 10.75 8.38 -2.90
C SER A 57 10.96 8.31 -1.39
N LYS A 58 9.96 7.82 -0.63
CA LYS A 58 10.06 7.70 0.83
C LYS A 58 11.21 6.79 1.27
N ARG A 59 11.40 5.64 0.62
CA ARG A 59 12.54 4.75 0.91
C ARG A 59 13.89 5.40 0.65
N LYS A 60 13.97 6.28 -0.36
CA LYS A 60 15.19 7.01 -0.66
C LYS A 60 15.49 8.01 0.45
N GLU A 61 14.48 8.76 0.89
CA GLU A 61 14.60 9.68 2.02
C GLU A 61 15.03 8.98 3.32
N GLU A 62 14.49 7.78 3.61
CA GLU A 62 14.91 6.98 4.78
C GLU A 62 16.32 6.40 4.67
N LYS A 63 16.84 6.20 3.45
CA LYS A 63 18.20 5.68 3.24
C LYS A 63 19.27 6.76 3.26
N ASP A 64 18.88 7.99 2.97
CA ASP A 64 19.76 9.16 2.94
C ASP A 64 19.81 9.90 4.30
N MET A 65 19.11 9.40 5.33
CA MET A 65 19.21 9.82 6.75
C MET A 65 20.11 8.88 7.55
#